data_AF-A0A9R0WNW0-F1
#
_entry.id   AF-A0A9R0WNW0-F1
#
_cell.length_a   1.000
_cell.length_b   1.000
_cell.length_c   1.000
_cell.angle_alpha   90.00
_cell.angle_beta   90.00
_cell.angle_gamma   90.00
#
_symmetry.space_group_name_H-M   'P 1'
#
loop_
_entity.id
_entity.type
_entity.pdbx_description
1 polymer ?
#
loop_
_entity_poly.entity_id
_entity_poly.type
_entity_poly.pdbx_seq_one_letter_code
_entity_poly.pdbx_strand_id
1 'polypeptide(L)'
;MEHKSNVRVVEMSAYLVWLRDLGPSFVVREGDARSRREIAGVDWQYNAYGGYNDLFGPEDHQLNRRKGHEEHITQDNLVARKVLELERIPRFETNFVLEGGSIHVDGEGN
;
A
#
# COMPACT_ATOMS: atom_id res chain seq x y z
N MET A 1 14.05 -12.96 -20.54
CA MET A 1 12.76 -12.92 -19.84
C MET A 1 11.69 -12.89 -20.92
N GLU A 2 10.75 -13.83 -20.94
CA GLU A 2 9.71 -13.88 -21.96
C GLU A 2 8.73 -12.71 -21.75
N HIS A 3 8.52 -11.89 -22.78
CA HIS A 3 7.66 -10.72 -22.70
C HIS A 3 6.19 -11.15 -22.84
N LYS A 4 5.43 -11.11 -21.74
CA LYS A 4 3.97 -11.28 -21.78
C LYS A 4 3.32 -9.94 -22.07
N SER A 5 2.46 -9.88 -23.11
CA SER A 5 1.86 -8.63 -23.61
C SER A 5 0.98 -7.88 -22.59
N ASN A 6 0.52 -8.55 -21.54
CA ASN A 6 -0.33 -7.98 -20.49
C ASN A 6 0.39 -7.80 -19.14
N VAL A 7 1.71 -7.99 -19.08
CA VAL A 7 2.49 -7.80 -17.85
C VAL A 7 3.51 -6.70 -18.07
N ARG A 8 3.34 -5.59 -17.36
CA ARG A 8 4.33 -4.52 -17.28
C ARG A 8 5.14 -4.69 -16.00
N VAL A 9 6.45 -4.83 -16.13
CA VAL A 9 7.37 -4.78 -14.98
C VAL A 9 7.74 -3.33 -14.73
N VAL A 10 7.60 -2.91 -13.47
CA VAL A 10 8.01 -1.58 -13.01
C VAL A 10 8.97 -1.73 -11.84
N GLU A 11 9.99 -0.89 -11.82
CA GLU A 11 10.90 -0.83 -10.70
C GLU A 11 10.25 -0.07 -9.54
N MET A 12 10.24 -0.68 -8.36
CA MET A 12 9.75 -0.05 -7.13
C MET A 12 10.46 -0.64 -5.92
N SER A 13 11.13 0.23 -5.15
CA SER A 13 11.71 -0.16 -3.87
C SER A 13 10.61 -0.33 -2.83
N ALA A 14 10.59 -1.49 -2.18
CA ALA A 14 9.79 -1.83 -1.01
C ALA A 14 10.62 -2.76 -0.12
N TYR A 15 10.52 -2.59 1.19
CA TYR A 15 11.18 -3.48 2.15
C TYR A 15 10.34 -4.74 2.38
N LEU A 16 9.05 -4.57 2.60
CA LEU A 16 8.08 -5.66 2.58
C LEU A 16 7.40 -5.75 1.21
N VAL A 17 7.10 -6.98 0.77
CA VAL A 17 6.47 -7.25 -0.54
C VAL A 17 4.98 -7.57 -0.42
N TRP A 18 4.31 -6.98 0.57
CA TRP A 18 2.89 -7.18 0.87
C TRP A 18 2.03 -6.05 0.31
N LEU A 19 1.91 -5.97 -1.02
CA LEU A 19 1.20 -4.87 -1.69
C LEU A 19 -0.28 -4.73 -1.28
N ARG A 20 -0.90 -5.81 -0.77
CA ARG A 20 -2.24 -5.78 -0.17
C ARG A 20 -2.31 -4.76 0.99
N ASP A 21 -1.25 -4.66 1.77
CA ASP A 21 -1.21 -3.89 3.01
C ASP A 21 -0.52 -2.55 2.83
N LEU A 22 0.49 -2.49 1.94
CA LEU A 22 1.29 -1.29 1.64
C LEU A 22 0.72 -0.45 0.49
N GLY A 23 -0.15 -1.06 -0.33
CA GLY A 23 -0.69 -0.45 -1.52
C GLY A 23 -1.87 0.48 -1.20
N PRO A 24 -2.30 1.29 -2.19
CA PRO A 24 -3.43 2.17 -1.99
C PRO A 24 -4.74 1.37 -1.98
N SER A 25 -5.70 1.76 -1.14
CA SER A 25 -7.09 1.33 -1.30
C SER A 25 -7.77 2.22 -2.33
N PHE A 26 -8.04 1.68 -3.52
CA PHE A 26 -8.77 2.43 -4.54
C PHE A 26 -10.23 2.63 -4.15
N VAL A 27 -10.69 3.87 -4.28
CA VAL A 27 -12.06 4.28 -4.07
C VAL A 27 -12.61 4.92 -5.35
N VAL A 28 -13.92 4.84 -5.48
CA VAL A 28 -14.61 5.28 -6.67
C VAL A 28 -15.73 6.22 -6.28
N ARG A 29 -15.83 7.33 -6.99
CA ARG A 29 -17.04 8.13 -7.03
C ARG A 29 -17.79 7.75 -8.30
N GLU A 30 -18.95 7.13 -8.12
CA GLU A 30 -19.81 6.85 -9.27
C GLU A 30 -20.27 8.18 -9.89
N GLY A 31 -20.21 8.21 -11.23
CA GLY A 31 -20.69 9.35 -11.99
C GLY A 31 -22.21 9.35 -12.08
N ASP A 32 -22.80 10.52 -12.26
CA ASP A 32 -24.21 10.68 -12.61
C ASP A 32 -24.38 10.90 -14.12
N ALA A 33 -25.60 11.24 -14.57
CA ALA A 33 -25.88 11.52 -15.97
C ALA A 33 -25.02 12.67 -16.57
N ARG A 34 -24.31 13.45 -15.75
CA ARG A 34 -23.52 14.62 -16.15
C ARG A 34 -22.04 14.48 -15.82
N SER A 35 -21.64 13.42 -15.14
CA SER A 35 -20.27 13.22 -14.67
C SER A 35 -19.79 11.80 -14.93
N ARG A 36 -18.50 11.65 -15.21
CA ARG A 36 -17.89 10.34 -15.39
C ARG A 36 -17.55 9.74 -14.02
N ARG A 37 -17.42 8.42 -13.99
CA ARG A 37 -16.83 7.69 -12.86
C ARG A 37 -15.42 8.22 -12.58
N GLU A 38 -15.14 8.56 -11.33
CA GLU A 38 -13.84 9.06 -10.88
C GLU A 38 -13.20 8.04 -9.93
N ILE A 39 -11.88 7.89 -10.02
CA ILE A 39 -11.10 6.97 -9.20
C ILE A 39 -10.09 7.80 -8.41
N ALA A 40 -9.90 7.46 -7.15
CA ALA A 40 -8.83 7.96 -6.30
C ALA A 40 -8.24 6.79 -5.49
N GLY A 41 -7.07 6.98 -4.90
CA GLY A 41 -6.48 6.05 -3.95
C GLY A 41 -6.39 6.66 -2.57
N VAL A 42 -6.80 5.90 -1.55
CA VAL A 42 -6.51 6.21 -0.15
C VAL A 42 -5.15 5.61 0.18
N ASP A 43 -4.27 6.46 0.70
CA ASP A 43 -2.93 6.12 1.15
C ASP A 43 -2.93 6.08 2.68
N TRP A 44 -2.94 4.86 3.22
CA TRP A 44 -2.91 4.59 4.65
C TRP A 44 -1.49 4.69 5.18
N GLN A 45 -1.34 5.17 6.42
CA GLN A 45 -0.05 5.01 7.09
C GLN A 45 0.19 3.53 7.37
N TYR A 46 1.40 3.06 7.10
CA TYR A 46 1.85 1.72 7.41
C TYR A 46 2.86 1.76 8.55
N ASN A 47 2.79 0.83 9.49
CA ASN A 47 3.74 0.78 10.62
C ASN A 47 4.36 -0.61 10.83
N ALA A 48 4.36 -1.46 9.79
CA ALA A 48 4.82 -2.85 9.90
C ALA A 48 3.97 -3.69 10.88
N TYR A 49 2.64 -3.61 10.77
CA TYR A 49 1.68 -4.39 11.58
C TYR A 49 1.88 -4.23 13.10
N GLY A 50 2.21 -3.02 13.56
CA GLY A 50 2.56 -2.72 14.95
C GLY A 50 4.07 -2.63 15.23
N GLY A 51 4.91 -2.99 14.25
CA GLY A 51 6.35 -2.84 14.30
C GLY A 51 7.08 -4.11 13.87
N TYR A 52 8.26 -3.93 13.27
CA TYR A 52 9.04 -5.05 12.73
C TYR A 52 9.48 -6.09 13.77
N ASN A 53 9.63 -5.70 15.04
CA ASN A 53 10.04 -6.61 16.11
C ASN A 53 9.04 -7.75 16.35
N ASP A 54 7.75 -7.50 16.12
CA ASP A 54 6.69 -8.46 16.41
C ASP A 54 6.41 -9.39 15.22
N LEU A 55 6.95 -9.09 14.04
CA LEU A 55 6.69 -9.85 12.80
C LEU A 55 7.53 -11.10 12.63
N PHE A 56 8.77 -11.10 13.09
CA PHE A 56 9.71 -12.19 12.81
C PHE A 56 9.93 -13.12 14.02
N GLY A 57 9.17 -12.92 15.10
CA GLY A 57 9.28 -13.70 16.32
C GLY A 57 10.62 -13.49 17.04
N PRO A 58 10.77 -14.05 18.26
CA PRO A 58 11.96 -13.81 19.07
C PRO A 58 13.24 -14.42 18.48
N GLU A 59 13.12 -15.51 17.71
CA GLU A 59 14.27 -16.27 17.20
C GLU A 59 14.96 -15.61 15.99
N ASP A 60 14.24 -14.76 15.23
CA ASP A 60 14.82 -14.03 14.10
C ASP A 60 15.53 -12.76 14.55
N HIS A 61 16.50 -12.96 15.46
CA HIS A 61 17.32 -11.92 16.06
C HIS A 61 18.10 -11.08 15.03
N GLN A 62 18.24 -11.54 13.78
CA GLN A 62 18.94 -10.77 12.74
C GLN A 62 18.07 -9.68 12.14
N LEU A 63 16.76 -9.87 12.02
CA LEU A 63 15.84 -8.81 11.59
C LEU A 63 15.43 -7.88 12.73
N ASN A 64 15.28 -8.40 13.95
CA ASN A 64 14.94 -7.61 15.14
C ASN A 64 16.08 -6.70 15.63
N ARG A 65 17.34 -6.98 15.26
CA ARG A 65 18.50 -6.15 15.61
C ARG A 65 18.87 -5.10 14.55
N ARG A 66 18.18 -5.04 13.42
CA ARG A 66 18.47 -4.02 12.40
C ARG A 66 18.02 -2.65 12.94
N LYS A 67 18.99 -1.85 13.38
CA LYS A 67 18.82 -0.38 13.40
C LYS A 67 18.36 0.05 12.00
N GLY A 68 17.35 0.91 11.92
CA GLY A 68 16.76 1.34 10.64
C GLY A 68 15.35 0.82 10.34
N HIS A 69 14.65 0.22 11.32
CA HIS A 69 13.23 -0.12 11.16
C HIS A 69 12.39 1.08 10.71
N GLU A 70 12.64 2.27 11.25
CA GLU A 70 12.00 3.50 10.81
C GLU A 70 12.26 3.82 9.33
N GLU A 71 13.48 3.58 8.83
CA GLU A 71 13.83 3.76 7.42
C GLU A 71 13.11 2.76 6.52
N HIS A 72 13.00 1.50 6.95
CA HIS A 72 12.23 0.48 6.24
C HIS A 72 10.73 0.80 6.21
N ILE A 73 10.14 1.21 7.34
CA ILE A 73 8.75 1.68 7.42
C ILE A 73 8.57 2.89 6.49
N THR A 74 9.51 3.82 6.50
CA THR A 74 9.46 5.01 5.63
C THR A 74 9.48 4.61 4.17
N GLN A 75 10.29 3.62 3.77
CA GLN A 75 10.32 3.14 2.39
C GLN A 75 9.01 2.46 1.99
N ASP A 76 8.42 1.65 2.87
CA ASP A 76 7.15 0.97 2.62
C ASP A 76 5.97 1.94 2.54
N ASN A 77 5.96 2.99 3.36
CA ASN A 77 4.97 4.08 3.26
C ASN A 77 5.02 4.84 1.92
N LEU A 78 6.08 4.70 1.12
CA LEU A 78 6.13 5.31 -0.21
C LEU A 78 5.44 4.47 -1.29
N VAL A 79 5.11 3.20 -1.02
CA VAL A 79 4.60 2.27 -2.03
C VAL A 79 3.25 2.74 -2.58
N ALA A 80 2.27 3.03 -1.71
CA ALA A 80 0.96 3.51 -2.14
C ALA A 80 1.04 4.77 -2.99
N ARG A 81 1.80 5.77 -2.53
CA ARG A 81 2.08 6.99 -3.29
C ARG A 81 2.67 6.71 -4.67
N LYS A 82 3.71 5.87 -4.77
CA LYS A 82 4.37 5.55 -6.05
C LYS A 82 3.42 4.85 -7.02
N VAL A 83 2.56 3.94 -6.53
CA VAL A 83 1.53 3.29 -7.35
C VAL A 83 0.56 4.32 -7.91
N LEU A 84 0.07 5.24 -7.09
CA LEU A 84 -0.88 6.27 -7.53
C LEU A 84 -0.26 7.27 -8.51
N GLU A 85 1.00 7.67 -8.30
CA GLU A 85 1.75 8.53 -9.24
C GLU A 85 1.98 7.83 -10.59
N LEU A 86 2.35 6.54 -10.57
CA LEU A 86 2.56 5.72 -11.77
C LEU A 86 1.29 5.65 -12.63
N GLU A 87 0.14 5.48 -11.99
CA GLU A 87 -1.16 5.38 -12.67
C GLU A 87 -1.86 6.73 -12.88
N ARG A 88 -1.25 7.83 -12.41
CA ARG A 88 -1.79 9.20 -12.47
C ARG A 88 -3.18 9.32 -11.82
N ILE A 89 -3.35 8.65 -10.68
CA ILE A 89 -4.60 8.62 -9.92
C ILE A 89 -4.49 9.59 -8.73
N PRO A 90 -5.52 10.41 -8.45
CA PRO A 90 -5.55 11.28 -7.26
C PRO A 90 -5.31 10.52 -5.96
N ARG A 91 -4.52 11.10 -5.07
CA ARG A 91 -4.13 10.53 -3.77
C ARG A 91 -4.83 11.26 -2.62
N PHE A 92 -5.48 10.50 -1.75
CA PHE A 92 -5.91 10.94 -0.43
C PHE A 92 -4.94 10.41 0.62
N GLU A 93 -4.08 11.29 1.12
CA GLU A 93 -3.16 10.97 2.20
C GLU A 93 -3.89 10.98 3.55
N THR A 94 -3.57 10.01 4.40
CA THR A 94 -4.17 9.86 5.72
C THR A 94 -3.11 9.97 6.82
N ASN A 95 -3.56 10.25 8.04
CA ASN A 95 -2.75 10.24 9.26
C ASN A 95 -3.16 9.07 10.18
N PHE A 96 -3.73 8.02 9.60
CA PHE A 96 -4.28 6.87 10.31
C PHE A 96 -3.61 5.59 9.82
N VAL A 97 -3.22 4.72 10.75
CA VAL A 97 -2.59 3.44 10.42
C VAL A 97 -3.66 2.42 10.08
N LEU A 98 -3.57 1.84 8.89
CA LEU A 98 -4.45 0.76 8.45
C LEU A 98 -3.80 -0.04 7.33
N GLU A 99 -3.88 -1.36 7.40
CA GLU A 99 -3.45 -2.26 6.35
C GLU A 99 -4.64 -2.71 5.51
N GLY A 100 -4.53 -2.67 4.18
CA GLY A 100 -5.63 -3.02 3.29
C GLY A 100 -6.14 -4.46 3.45
N GLY A 101 -5.31 -5.40 3.94
CA GLY A 101 -5.72 -6.76 4.26
C GLY A 101 -6.48 -6.92 5.59
N SER A 102 -6.51 -5.88 6.43
CA SER A 102 -7.22 -5.89 7.71
C SER A 102 -8.72 -5.58 7.58
N ILE A 103 -9.16 -5.12 6.41
CA ILE A 103 -10.55 -4.75 6.14
C ILE A 103 -11.11 -5.50 4.93
N HIS A 104 -12.43 -5.63 4.92
CA HIS A 104 -13.20 -6.10 3.77
C HIS A 104 -14.43 -5.18 3.64
N VAL A 105 -14.87 -4.95 2.41
CA VAL A 105 -16.05 -4.11 2.14
C VAL A 105 -16.98 -4.80 1.16
N ASP A 106 -18.29 -4.61 1.31
CA ASP A 106 -19.31 -5.13 0.39
C ASP A 106 -19.63 -4.17 -0.77
N GLY A 107 -19.27 -2.90 -0.64
CA GLY A 107 -19.57 -1.84 -1.62
C GLY A 107 -20.93 -1.15 -1.43
N GLU A 108 -21.67 -1.50 -0.38
CA GLU A 108 -23.01 -0.99 -0.03
C GLU A 108 -23.02 -0.25 1.32
N GLY A 109 -21.86 -0.12 1.97
CA GLY A 109 -21.69 0.66 3.19
C GLY A 109 -21.26 -0.16 4.41
N ASN A 110 -20.89 -1.43 4.23
CA ASN A 110 -20.33 -2.30 5.28
C ASN A 110 -18.93 -2.79 4.94
#